data_AF-A0A0Q9PP04-F1
#
_entry.id   AF-A0A0Q9PP04-F1
#
_cell.length_a   1.000
_cell.length_b   1.000
_cell.length_c   1.000
_cell.angle_alpha   90.00
_cell.angle_beta   90.00
_cell.angle_gamma   90.00
#
_symmetry.space_group_name_H-M   'P 1'
#
loop_
_entity.id
_entity.type
_entity.pdbx_description
1 polymer ?
#
loop_
_entity_poly.entity_id
_entity_poly.type
_entity_poly.pdbx_seq_one_letter_code
_entity_poly.pdbx_strand_id
1 'polypeptide(L)'
;MGQRLGDARPGMATVCLRFLLVSCCAVALILGGDGVAGAPSLILLHERVSSQPKVVRVPEPLSVAPDRPVEVPGGYPMKLTAQVGGSHVEASWTYVDGLPGLNAHLDSWLLGILDAAAPANGRYRPAMALNPAPSRSPEMTVSARPVQANGTIVVVREKVTSAGANGMASVRSGTVYVDTVSGGIHGGAELLRPEAVPTIQARIMSVPAEIAAPSPQGPPLTDLVLDPAGGLTVSAELPGAPGSQATMRMNAGDAGSALSDYGRQVLEQLNAAPAPRPATAPALRHVNCDLVPCAALTYDDGPDARTTPQLLAILAEKKAHATFFMTGSNAAANPSIAKQVAQAGHAIGNHTFSHPNLTKLSPPAVKTEIERTDAAIASATGSIPTMMRPPYGAADAPVQAAVGKPLMLWAVDSLDWQSKNPAVFVPKVLKEIAPGAMVLMHDVQPTTIAGQQELITALQSQGYQLVSVPQLFEDVPLVPGHVYRSRPARQ
;
A
#
# COMPACT_ATOMS: atom_id res chain seq x y z
N MET A 1 43.90 28.63 70.35
CA MET A 1 45.35 28.65 70.03
C MET A 1 45.44 28.36 68.54
N GLY A 2 45.65 29.39 67.69
CA GLY A 2 45.26 29.36 66.25
C GLY A 2 43.72 29.40 66.07
N GLN A 3 43.03 30.38 65.47
CA GLN A 3 43.37 31.54 64.63
C GLN A 3 43.91 31.20 63.22
N ARG A 4 43.39 31.74 62.10
CA ARG A 4 42.44 32.88 61.88
C ARG A 4 41.72 32.79 60.50
N LEU A 5 40.59 33.52 60.38
CA LEU A 5 40.06 34.40 59.29
C LEU A 5 40.45 34.15 57.80
N GLY A 6 39.63 34.50 56.80
CA GLY A 6 38.32 35.18 56.86
C GLY A 6 37.78 35.66 55.50
N ASP A 7 36.80 36.56 55.55
CA ASP A 7 35.89 37.06 54.50
C ASP A 7 36.49 37.69 53.23
N ALA A 8 35.72 37.67 52.11
CA ALA A 8 35.33 38.87 51.35
C ALA A 8 34.26 38.61 50.25
N ARG A 9 33.54 39.67 49.83
CA ARG A 9 32.62 39.74 48.67
C ARG A 9 33.14 40.81 47.65
N PRO A 10 32.33 41.47 46.77
CA PRO A 10 31.99 41.02 45.41
C PRO A 10 32.17 42.08 44.29
N GLY A 11 31.84 41.72 43.05
CA GLY A 11 31.33 42.62 41.98
C GLY A 11 30.29 41.84 41.15
N MET A 12 29.11 42.30 40.70
CA MET A 12 28.63 43.63 40.23
C MET A 12 29.36 44.15 38.99
N ALA A 13 28.68 44.65 37.93
CA ALA A 13 27.23 44.73 37.60
C ALA A 13 27.07 44.61 36.06
N THR A 14 25.93 44.74 35.35
CA THR A 14 24.54 45.26 35.53
C THR A 14 23.67 44.56 34.44
N VAL A 15 22.33 44.57 34.27
CA VAL A 15 21.14 45.31 34.76
C VAL A 15 19.98 44.27 34.92
N CYS A 16 18.77 44.66 35.36
CA CYS A 16 17.63 43.74 35.49
C CYS A 16 16.24 44.38 35.23
N LEU A 17 15.34 43.63 34.58
CA LEU A 17 13.87 43.54 34.81
C LEU A 17 12.91 44.71 34.44
N ARG A 18 11.65 44.31 34.17
CA ARG A 18 10.34 45.03 34.29
C ARG A 18 9.68 45.62 33.02
N PHE A 19 8.36 45.84 32.97
CA PHE A 19 7.14 45.06 33.33
C PHE A 19 5.90 45.95 33.01
N LEU A 20 4.93 45.46 32.20
CA LEU A 20 3.46 45.77 32.13
C LEU A 20 2.82 47.17 32.46
N LEU A 21 1.73 47.45 31.70
CA LEU A 21 0.41 48.06 32.08
C LEU A 21 0.02 49.56 31.86
N VAL A 22 -1.25 49.73 31.42
CA VAL A 22 -2.29 50.77 31.73
C VAL A 22 -2.59 51.97 30.80
N SER A 23 -3.91 52.14 30.53
CA SER A 23 -4.73 53.29 30.04
C SER A 23 -4.39 53.99 28.71
N CYS A 24 -5.32 54.34 27.80
CA CYS A 24 -6.69 54.91 27.86
C CYS A 24 -6.78 56.44 28.04
N CYS A 25 -7.10 57.16 26.95
CA CYS A 25 -7.91 58.39 26.89
C CYS A 25 -8.41 58.62 25.45
N ALA A 26 -9.38 59.54 25.26
CA ALA A 26 -10.06 59.84 23.99
C ALA A 26 -10.42 61.34 23.88
N VAL A 27 -11.10 61.75 22.79
CA VAL A 27 -11.65 63.12 22.54
C VAL A 27 -10.54 64.14 22.16
N ALA A 28 -10.68 65.11 21.21
CA ALA A 28 -11.82 65.56 20.39
C ALA A 28 -11.40 66.04 18.96
N LEU A 29 -12.39 65.99 18.04
CA LEU A 29 -12.81 67.03 17.07
C LEU A 29 -11.95 68.29 16.81
N ILE A 30 -11.84 68.69 15.53
CA ILE A 30 -12.41 69.96 15.01
C ILE A 30 -12.51 69.98 13.46
N LEU A 31 -13.65 70.50 12.97
CA LEU A 31 -14.03 71.14 11.69
C LEU A 31 -13.04 71.15 10.50
N GLY A 32 -13.44 71.03 9.22
CA GLY A 32 -14.76 70.93 8.56
C GLY A 32 -14.53 70.87 7.02
N GLY A 33 -15.51 70.88 6.11
CA GLY A 33 -16.98 70.89 6.21
C GLY A 33 -17.58 71.06 4.79
N ASP A 34 -18.74 70.46 4.54
CA ASP A 34 -19.73 70.69 3.45
C ASP A 34 -19.29 70.75 1.95
N GLY A 35 -20.04 70.23 0.98
CA GLY A 35 -21.31 69.48 1.05
C GLY A 35 -22.33 69.92 -0.03
N VAL A 36 -22.93 68.96 -0.74
CA VAL A 36 -24.17 69.15 -1.54
C VAL A 36 -25.03 67.88 -1.39
N ALA A 37 -26.36 68.04 -1.29
CA ALA A 37 -27.30 66.96 -0.97
C ALA A 37 -28.59 66.97 -1.83
N GLY A 38 -29.39 65.90 -1.75
CA GLY A 38 -30.64 65.68 -2.50
C GLY A 38 -30.51 64.48 -3.46
N ALA A 39 -31.11 63.28 -3.28
CA ALA A 39 -32.44 62.84 -2.80
C ALA A 39 -33.58 63.07 -3.82
N PRO A 40 -34.67 62.25 -3.88
CA PRO A 40 -35.03 61.07 -3.04
C PRO A 40 -35.57 59.83 -3.84
N SER A 41 -36.25 58.91 -3.13
CA SER A 41 -37.35 58.03 -3.61
C SER A 41 -37.09 56.69 -4.34
N LEU A 42 -36.80 55.66 -3.53
CA LEU A 42 -37.58 54.41 -3.39
C LEU A 42 -38.39 53.86 -4.60
N ILE A 43 -37.90 52.76 -5.21
CA ILE A 43 -38.71 51.73 -5.91
C ILE A 43 -38.14 50.34 -5.56
N LEU A 44 -38.99 49.35 -5.24
CA LEU A 44 -38.58 47.94 -5.10
C LEU A 44 -38.42 47.28 -6.48
N LEU A 45 -37.37 46.45 -6.68
CA LEU A 45 -37.45 45.22 -7.49
C LEU A 45 -36.16 44.36 -7.39
N HIS A 46 -36.34 43.13 -6.91
CA HIS A 46 -35.57 41.90 -7.19
C HIS A 46 -34.11 42.02 -7.68
N GLU A 47 -33.14 41.69 -6.81
CA GLU A 47 -31.79 41.33 -7.26
C GLU A 47 -31.81 40.01 -8.06
N ARG A 48 -31.55 40.10 -9.37
CA ARG A 48 -31.04 38.98 -10.15
C ARG A 48 -29.52 38.91 -9.97
N VAL A 49 -29.04 37.94 -9.20
CA VAL A 49 -27.60 37.62 -9.14
C VAL A 49 -27.14 37.20 -10.55
N SER A 50 -26.30 38.03 -11.18
CA SER A 50 -25.78 37.78 -12.52
C SER A 50 -24.67 36.73 -12.48
N SER A 51 -24.93 35.56 -13.04
CA SER A 51 -23.97 34.46 -13.12
C SER A 51 -22.97 34.65 -14.27
N GLN A 52 -21.92 35.44 -14.04
CA GLN A 52 -20.70 35.30 -14.86
C GLN A 52 -19.79 34.23 -14.23
N PRO A 53 -19.40 33.16 -14.98
CA PRO A 53 -18.47 32.18 -14.46
C PRO A 53 -17.10 32.82 -14.27
N LYS A 54 -16.51 32.66 -13.07
CA LYS A 54 -15.10 32.99 -12.87
C LYS A 54 -14.27 32.17 -13.85
N VAL A 55 -13.55 32.85 -14.75
CA VAL A 55 -12.50 32.22 -15.56
C VAL A 55 -11.35 31.86 -14.63
N VAL A 56 -11.44 30.66 -14.04
CA VAL A 56 -10.33 30.03 -13.34
C VAL A 56 -9.25 29.79 -14.39
N ARG A 57 -8.11 30.48 -14.28
CA ARG A 57 -6.95 30.15 -15.09
C ARG A 57 -6.55 28.72 -14.74
N VAL A 58 -6.63 27.83 -15.73
CA VAL A 58 -5.98 26.52 -15.65
C VAL A 58 -4.49 26.78 -15.39
N PRO A 59 -3.84 26.11 -14.43
CA PRO A 59 -2.40 26.22 -14.26
C PRO A 59 -1.67 25.89 -15.56
N GLU A 60 -0.54 26.55 -15.81
CA GLU A 60 0.35 26.20 -16.91
C GLU A 60 0.74 24.71 -16.82
N PRO A 61 0.94 24.01 -17.95
CA PRO A 61 1.32 22.60 -17.93
C PRO A 61 2.57 22.41 -17.06
N LEU A 62 2.43 21.58 -16.02
CA LEU A 62 3.48 21.38 -15.02
C LEU A 62 4.80 21.00 -15.69
N SER A 63 5.83 21.81 -15.47
CA SER A 63 7.19 21.49 -15.90
C SER A 63 7.63 20.18 -15.24
N VAL A 64 7.62 19.08 -16.01
CA VAL A 64 7.89 17.75 -15.47
C VAL A 64 9.39 17.60 -15.19
N ALA A 65 9.75 17.75 -13.92
CA ALA A 65 10.93 17.12 -13.36
C ALA A 65 10.65 15.60 -13.30
N PRO A 66 11.36 14.76 -14.07
CA PRO A 66 10.98 13.35 -14.28
C PRO A 66 11.11 12.46 -13.04
N ASP A 67 11.65 12.96 -11.94
CA ASP A 67 11.74 12.27 -10.64
C ASP A 67 10.62 12.63 -9.66
N ARG A 68 9.72 13.58 -9.98
CA ARG A 68 8.61 13.96 -9.08
C ARG A 68 7.43 12.99 -9.22
N PRO A 69 7.03 12.28 -8.15
CA PRO A 69 5.85 11.41 -8.22
C PRO A 69 4.56 12.20 -8.38
N VAL A 70 3.57 11.61 -9.05
CA VAL A 70 2.19 12.09 -9.12
C VAL A 70 1.26 11.20 -8.32
N GLU A 71 0.20 11.78 -7.76
CA GLU A 71 -0.88 11.00 -7.16
C GLU A 71 -1.79 10.43 -8.26
N VAL A 72 -2.09 9.14 -8.17
CA VAL A 72 -3.00 8.45 -9.07
C VAL A 72 -4.24 8.04 -8.27
N PRO A 73 -5.48 8.29 -8.73
CA PRO A 73 -6.67 7.78 -8.07
C PRO A 73 -6.60 6.27 -7.85
N GLY A 74 -6.98 5.79 -6.67
CA GLY A 74 -6.81 4.38 -6.29
C GLY A 74 -5.37 3.95 -6.01
N GLY A 75 -4.38 4.84 -6.10
CA GLY A 75 -2.99 4.55 -5.75
C GLY A 75 -2.76 4.53 -4.23
N TYR A 76 -2.01 3.54 -3.74
CA TYR A 76 -1.58 3.47 -2.33
C TYR A 76 -0.09 3.10 -2.22
N PRO A 77 0.68 3.83 -1.40
CA PRO A 77 2.12 3.60 -1.27
C PRO A 77 2.42 2.39 -0.37
N MET A 78 3.31 1.53 -0.84
CA MET A 78 3.90 0.41 -0.13
C MET A 78 5.38 0.69 0.16
N LYS A 79 5.90 0.07 1.22
CA LYS A 79 7.31 0.13 1.61
C LYS A 79 7.79 -1.21 2.12
N LEU A 80 9.09 -1.47 1.94
CA LEU A 80 9.80 -2.63 2.46
C LEU A 80 11.19 -2.17 2.92
N THR A 81 11.63 -2.64 4.08
CA THR A 81 13.02 -2.54 4.54
C THR A 81 13.46 -3.93 4.93
N ALA A 82 14.50 -4.46 4.27
CA ALA A 82 14.89 -5.86 4.38
C ALA A 82 16.40 -6.04 4.42
N GLN A 83 16.87 -7.05 5.15
CA GLN A 83 18.26 -7.50 5.11
C GLN A 83 18.40 -8.68 4.16
N VAL A 84 18.74 -8.41 2.91
CA VAL A 84 18.76 -9.41 1.83
C VAL A 84 20.20 -9.82 1.56
N GLY A 85 20.59 -10.96 2.12
CA GLY A 85 21.98 -11.39 2.12
C GLY A 85 22.89 -10.37 2.81
N GLY A 86 23.89 -9.87 2.08
CA GLY A 86 24.80 -8.83 2.57
C GLY A 86 24.22 -7.41 2.56
N SER A 87 23.09 -7.17 1.87
CA SER A 87 22.62 -5.82 1.54
C SER A 87 21.43 -5.38 2.39
N HIS A 88 21.46 -4.15 2.90
CA HIS A 88 20.27 -3.47 3.39
C HIS A 88 19.50 -2.89 2.20
N VAL A 89 18.25 -3.31 2.04
CA VAL A 89 17.38 -2.92 0.92
C VAL A 89 16.22 -2.08 1.41
N GLU A 90 16.09 -0.86 0.90
CA GLU A 90 14.88 -0.04 1.01
C GLU A 90 14.11 -0.06 -0.31
N ALA A 91 12.88 -0.59 -0.33
CA ALA A 91 12.00 -0.51 -1.48
C ALA A 91 10.74 0.32 -1.21
N SER A 92 10.26 1.05 -2.22
CA SER A 92 9.00 1.81 -2.14
C SER A 92 8.27 1.87 -3.48
N TRP A 93 7.05 1.36 -3.52
CA TRP A 93 6.24 1.28 -4.74
C TRP A 93 4.81 1.76 -4.49
N THR A 94 4.03 1.92 -5.56
CA THR A 94 2.61 2.29 -5.47
C THR A 94 1.78 1.29 -6.26
N TYR A 95 1.03 0.44 -5.56
CA TYR A 95 -0.05 -0.34 -6.19
C TYR A 95 -1.21 0.59 -6.55
N VAL A 96 -2.03 0.20 -7.52
CA VAL A 96 -3.23 0.94 -7.95
C VAL A 96 -4.45 0.03 -7.95
N ASP A 97 -5.49 0.43 -7.22
CA ASP A 97 -6.79 -0.24 -7.20
C ASP A 97 -7.39 -0.28 -8.63
N GLY A 98 -7.81 -1.47 -9.07
CA GLY A 98 -8.35 -1.70 -10.40
C GLY A 98 -7.32 -1.99 -11.52
N LEU A 99 -6.01 -1.95 -11.24
CA LEU A 99 -4.95 -2.29 -12.22
C LEU A 99 -4.18 -3.57 -11.83
N PRO A 100 -4.82 -4.76 -11.81
CA PRO A 100 -4.18 -5.99 -11.35
C PRO A 100 -2.95 -6.38 -12.17
N GLY A 101 -2.93 -6.11 -13.48
CA GLY A 101 -1.76 -6.34 -14.33
C GLY A 101 -0.53 -5.52 -13.90
N LEU A 102 -0.72 -4.22 -13.59
CA LEU A 102 0.36 -3.37 -13.08
C LEU A 102 0.87 -3.89 -11.73
N ASN A 103 -0.04 -4.25 -10.83
CA ASN A 103 0.35 -4.75 -9.51
C ASN A 103 1.16 -6.06 -9.62
N ALA A 104 0.73 -7.00 -10.47
CA ALA A 104 1.46 -8.25 -10.74
C ALA A 104 2.81 -8.03 -11.48
N HIS A 105 2.90 -7.02 -12.35
CA HIS A 105 4.17 -6.61 -12.95
C HIS A 105 5.14 -6.08 -11.88
N LEU A 106 4.68 -5.19 -11.01
CA LEU A 106 5.47 -4.63 -9.90
C LEU A 106 5.95 -5.73 -8.94
N ASP A 107 5.10 -6.71 -8.63
CA ASP A 107 5.45 -7.87 -7.82
C ASP A 107 6.60 -8.68 -8.44
N SER A 108 6.46 -9.05 -9.72
CA SER A 108 7.45 -9.84 -10.46
C SER A 108 8.79 -9.10 -10.56
N TRP A 109 8.74 -7.81 -10.90
CA TRP A 109 9.91 -6.93 -10.97
C TRP A 109 10.64 -6.84 -9.62
N LEU A 110 9.90 -6.58 -8.54
CA LEU A 110 10.48 -6.36 -7.22
C LEU A 110 11.00 -7.66 -6.61
N LEU A 111 10.29 -8.79 -6.77
CA LEU A 111 10.76 -10.12 -6.37
C LEU A 111 12.03 -10.51 -7.13
N GLY A 112 12.10 -10.24 -8.45
CA GLY A 112 13.30 -10.52 -9.25
C GLY A 112 14.55 -9.78 -8.77
N ILE A 113 14.39 -8.51 -8.33
CA ILE A 113 15.49 -7.72 -7.75
C ILE A 113 15.92 -8.29 -6.39
N LEU A 114 14.97 -8.64 -5.52
CA LEU A 114 15.24 -9.18 -4.19
C LEU A 114 15.84 -10.60 -4.26
N ASP A 115 15.42 -11.43 -5.22
CA ASP A 115 16.00 -12.74 -5.46
C ASP A 115 17.43 -12.65 -6.02
N ALA A 116 17.72 -11.68 -6.90
CA ALA A 116 19.07 -11.41 -7.38
C ALA A 116 20.03 -10.89 -6.28
N ALA A 117 19.49 -10.31 -5.20
CA ALA A 117 20.24 -9.91 -4.01
C ALA A 117 20.35 -11.01 -2.92
N ALA A 118 19.67 -12.13 -3.08
CA ALA A 118 19.62 -13.19 -2.07
C ALA A 118 20.97 -13.95 -1.95
N PRO A 119 21.23 -14.64 -0.81
CA PRO A 119 22.40 -15.52 -0.68
C PRO A 119 22.46 -16.58 -1.78
N ALA A 120 23.67 -17.04 -2.12
CA ALA A 120 23.87 -18.08 -3.14
C ALA A 120 23.03 -19.35 -2.85
N ASN A 121 22.30 -19.83 -3.85
CA ASN A 121 21.31 -20.92 -3.78
C ASN A 121 20.07 -20.62 -2.91
N GLY A 122 19.87 -19.36 -2.50
CA GLY A 122 18.68 -18.88 -1.81
C GLY A 122 17.72 -18.11 -2.74
N ARG A 123 16.64 -17.61 -2.14
CA ARG A 123 15.72 -16.62 -2.70
C ARG A 123 15.26 -15.68 -1.58
N TYR A 124 14.70 -14.53 -1.93
CA TYR A 124 14.06 -13.65 -0.97
C TYR A 124 12.87 -14.34 -0.28
N ARG A 125 12.68 -14.01 1.00
CA ARG A 125 11.57 -14.47 1.86
C ARG A 125 11.09 -13.31 2.73
N PRO A 126 9.79 -13.12 2.95
CA PRO A 126 9.25 -12.04 3.79
C PRO A 126 9.86 -11.94 5.21
N ALA A 127 10.31 -13.06 5.78
CA ALA A 127 10.98 -13.08 7.09
C ALA A 127 12.29 -12.23 7.13
N MET A 128 12.89 -11.92 5.99
CA MET A 128 14.07 -11.05 5.85
C MET A 128 13.75 -9.56 6.05
N ALA A 129 12.46 -9.21 6.14
CA ALA A 129 11.94 -7.86 6.36
C ALA A 129 11.23 -7.69 7.73
N LEU A 130 11.26 -8.71 8.60
CA LEU A 130 10.79 -8.58 9.98
C LEU A 130 11.90 -7.97 10.85
N ASN A 131 11.53 -7.01 11.70
CA ASN A 131 12.45 -6.32 12.63
C ASN A 131 13.81 -5.94 11.98
N PRO A 132 13.83 -5.25 10.83
CA PRO A 132 15.08 -4.92 10.14
C PRO A 132 16.01 -4.14 11.06
N ALA A 133 17.29 -4.51 11.07
CA ALA A 133 18.27 -3.86 11.93
C ALA A 133 18.34 -2.35 11.63
N PRO A 134 18.40 -1.47 12.65
CA PRO A 134 18.58 -0.03 12.45
C PRO A 134 19.96 0.22 11.84
N SER A 135 19.99 0.39 10.52
CA SER A 135 21.21 0.36 9.72
C SER A 135 21.60 1.75 9.19
N ARG A 136 22.69 1.76 8.42
CA ARG A 136 23.25 2.91 7.72
C ARG A 136 22.44 3.21 6.45
N SER A 137 22.86 4.20 5.67
CA SER A 137 22.38 4.43 4.31
C SER A 137 22.36 3.10 3.53
N PRO A 138 21.22 2.72 2.90
CA PRO A 138 21.05 1.38 2.33
C PRO A 138 22.03 1.10 1.18
N GLU A 139 22.57 -0.12 1.13
CA GLU A 139 23.37 -0.58 -0.02
C GLU A 139 22.51 -0.77 -1.28
N MET A 140 21.18 -0.85 -1.17
CA MET A 140 20.26 -0.82 -2.31
C MET A 140 18.98 -0.03 -2.01
N THR A 141 18.63 0.92 -2.89
CA THR A 141 17.30 1.53 -2.93
C THR A 141 16.56 1.13 -4.20
N VAL A 142 15.26 0.84 -4.05
CA VAL A 142 14.38 0.45 -5.14
C VAL A 142 13.11 1.29 -5.10
N SER A 143 12.66 1.80 -6.25
CA SER A 143 11.39 2.50 -6.32
C SER A 143 10.66 2.31 -7.64
N ALA A 144 9.36 2.08 -7.57
CA ALA A 144 8.46 2.11 -8.72
C ALA A 144 7.30 3.07 -8.43
N ARG A 145 7.32 4.27 -9.02
CA ARG A 145 6.38 5.35 -8.67
C ARG A 145 5.73 5.94 -9.91
N PRO A 146 4.41 6.22 -9.90
CA PRO A 146 3.76 6.98 -10.95
C PRO A 146 4.42 8.36 -11.10
N VAL A 147 4.79 8.72 -12.33
CA VAL A 147 5.34 10.04 -12.71
C VAL A 147 4.40 10.82 -13.63
N GLN A 148 3.39 10.17 -14.21
CA GLN A 148 2.43 10.76 -15.13
C GLN A 148 1.13 9.94 -15.13
N ALA A 149 -0.01 10.62 -15.30
CA ALA A 149 -1.34 10.01 -15.35
C ALA A 149 -2.30 10.88 -16.17
N ASN A 150 -2.50 10.56 -17.45
CA ASN A 150 -3.18 11.40 -18.44
C ASN A 150 -4.02 10.54 -19.39
N GLY A 151 -5.25 10.97 -19.71
CA GLY A 151 -6.20 10.20 -20.52
C GLY A 151 -6.49 8.83 -19.91
N THR A 152 -6.06 7.77 -20.58
CA THR A 152 -6.09 6.39 -20.05
C THR A 152 -4.73 5.90 -19.54
N ILE A 153 -3.64 6.63 -19.77
CA ILE A 153 -2.28 6.16 -19.50
C ILE A 153 -1.82 6.53 -18.09
N VAL A 154 -1.22 5.55 -17.39
CA VAL A 154 -0.39 5.77 -16.20
C VAL A 154 1.04 5.37 -16.54
N VAL A 155 2.00 6.25 -16.26
CA VAL A 155 3.44 5.96 -16.44
C VAL A 155 4.08 5.77 -15.08
N VAL A 156 4.61 4.58 -14.82
CA VAL A 156 5.36 4.24 -13.60
C VAL A 156 6.85 4.27 -13.93
N ARG A 157 7.62 5.06 -13.19
CA ARG A 157 9.08 5.09 -13.32
C ARG A 157 9.69 4.17 -12.27
N GLU A 158 10.44 3.20 -12.78
CA GLU A 158 11.19 2.19 -12.05
C GLU A 158 12.64 2.64 -11.90
N LYS A 159 13.22 2.44 -10.71
CA LYS A 159 14.60 2.83 -10.40
C LYS A 159 15.19 1.88 -9.37
N VAL A 160 16.40 1.41 -9.64
CA VAL A 160 17.26 0.64 -8.72
C VAL A 160 18.57 1.40 -8.60
N THR A 161 18.94 1.77 -7.38
CA THR A 161 20.27 2.30 -7.07
C THR A 161 20.96 1.32 -6.14
N SER A 162 22.22 0.97 -6.40
CA SER A 162 22.97 0.07 -5.53
C SER A 162 24.42 0.53 -5.35
N ALA A 163 24.96 0.34 -4.15
CA ALA A 163 26.38 0.47 -3.86
C ALA A 163 27.10 -0.80 -4.35
N GLY A 164 27.87 -0.68 -5.43
CA GLY A 164 28.65 -1.80 -5.96
C GLY A 164 29.82 -2.19 -5.06
N ALA A 165 30.24 -3.45 -5.13
CA ALA A 165 31.30 -4.03 -4.30
C ALA A 165 32.66 -3.28 -4.36
N ASN A 166 32.88 -2.46 -5.39
CA ASN A 166 34.09 -1.66 -5.59
C ASN A 166 33.96 -0.22 -5.05
N GLY A 167 32.88 0.12 -4.33
CA GLY A 167 32.55 1.48 -3.88
C GLY A 167 31.93 2.39 -4.93
N MET A 168 31.85 1.94 -6.19
CA MET A 168 31.13 2.62 -7.27
C MET A 168 29.62 2.30 -7.18
N ALA A 169 28.76 3.30 -7.21
CA ALA A 169 27.31 3.09 -7.29
C ALA A 169 26.90 2.60 -8.70
N SER A 170 25.70 2.06 -8.85
CA SER A 170 25.02 1.91 -10.15
C SER A 170 23.57 2.34 -10.05
N VAL A 171 23.02 2.97 -11.09
CA VAL A 171 21.65 3.50 -11.15
C VAL A 171 20.97 3.06 -12.44
N ARG A 172 20.18 1.99 -12.34
CA ARG A 172 19.36 1.45 -13.43
C ARG A 172 17.95 2.00 -13.30
N SER A 173 17.36 2.45 -14.39
CA SER A 173 15.96 2.91 -14.40
C SER A 173 15.22 2.51 -15.67
N GLY A 174 13.89 2.53 -15.57
CA GLY A 174 12.98 2.25 -16.66
C GLY A 174 11.65 2.99 -16.46
N THR A 175 10.84 3.00 -17.49
CA THR A 175 9.45 3.49 -17.44
C THR A 175 8.53 2.44 -17.99
N VAL A 176 7.42 2.21 -17.31
CA VAL A 176 6.37 1.27 -17.68
C VAL A 176 5.09 2.06 -17.97
N TYR A 177 4.56 1.87 -19.17
CA TYR A 177 3.34 2.50 -19.66
C TYR A 177 2.19 1.53 -19.49
N VAL A 178 1.16 1.94 -18.75
CA VAL A 178 -0.03 1.14 -18.49
C VAL A 178 -1.25 1.85 -19.05
N ASP A 179 -1.94 1.21 -20.00
CA ASP A 179 -3.27 1.66 -20.40
C ASP A 179 -4.33 1.11 -19.44
N THR A 180 -4.99 2.02 -18.71
CA THR A 180 -6.01 1.68 -17.72
C THR A 180 -7.31 1.13 -18.31
N VAL A 181 -7.49 1.16 -19.65
CA VAL A 181 -8.67 0.61 -20.33
C VAL A 181 -8.42 -0.79 -20.90
N SER A 182 -7.36 -1.01 -21.67
CA SER A 182 -7.03 -2.35 -22.19
C SER A 182 -6.31 -3.25 -21.18
N GLY A 183 -5.69 -2.66 -20.14
CA GLY A 183 -4.78 -3.37 -19.24
C GLY A 183 -3.41 -3.67 -19.86
N GLY A 184 -3.10 -3.13 -21.05
CA GLY A 184 -1.81 -3.28 -21.71
C GLY A 184 -0.67 -2.62 -20.93
N ILE A 185 0.49 -3.30 -20.89
CA ILE A 185 1.68 -2.90 -20.14
C ILE A 185 2.89 -3.00 -21.06
N HIS A 186 3.61 -1.90 -21.22
CA HIS A 186 4.71 -1.77 -22.18
C HIS A 186 5.92 -1.07 -21.55
N GLY A 187 7.12 -1.47 -21.95
CA GLY A 187 8.36 -0.79 -21.56
C GLY A 187 8.59 0.48 -22.38
N GLY A 188 9.19 1.50 -21.78
CA GLY A 188 9.47 2.79 -22.43
C GLY A 188 10.29 2.69 -23.73
N ALA A 189 11.07 1.62 -23.89
CA ALA A 189 11.77 1.30 -25.13
C ALA A 189 10.82 1.13 -26.34
N GLU A 190 9.60 0.61 -26.12
CA GLU A 190 8.59 0.37 -27.17
C GLU A 190 8.01 1.67 -27.75
N LEU A 191 8.18 2.82 -27.07
CA LEU A 191 7.84 4.12 -27.63
C LEU A 191 8.66 4.46 -28.87
N LEU A 192 9.89 3.92 -29.00
CA LEU A 192 10.82 4.25 -30.07
C LEU A 192 10.74 3.25 -31.22
N ARG A 193 10.99 3.74 -32.44
CA ARG A 193 11.32 2.89 -33.58
C ARG A 193 12.75 2.33 -33.44
N PRO A 194 13.02 1.05 -33.76
CA PRO A 194 14.35 0.46 -33.64
C PRO A 194 15.45 1.25 -34.36
N GLU A 195 15.16 1.82 -35.52
CA GLU A 195 16.08 2.66 -36.30
C GLU A 195 16.40 4.03 -35.66
N ALA A 196 15.58 4.50 -34.72
CA ALA A 196 15.84 5.75 -33.99
C ALA A 196 16.81 5.56 -32.81
N VAL A 197 16.85 4.36 -32.22
CA VAL A 197 17.62 4.07 -30.99
C VAL A 197 19.12 4.42 -31.11
N PRO A 198 19.87 4.03 -32.16
CA PRO A 198 21.30 4.35 -32.26
C PRO A 198 21.58 5.86 -32.31
N THR A 199 20.70 6.64 -32.96
CA THR A 199 20.81 8.10 -33.05
C THR A 199 20.60 8.75 -31.69
N ILE A 200 19.64 8.27 -30.90
CA ILE A 200 19.36 8.79 -29.56
C ILE A 200 20.48 8.37 -28.58
N GLN A 201 20.97 7.13 -28.66
CA GLN A 201 22.14 6.68 -27.90
C GLN A 201 23.38 7.54 -28.19
N ALA A 202 23.68 7.83 -29.47
CA ALA A 202 24.81 8.67 -29.84
C ALA A 202 24.68 10.10 -29.28
N ARG A 203 23.47 10.68 -29.32
CA ARG A 203 23.21 12.00 -28.70
C ARG A 203 23.38 11.97 -27.18
N ILE A 204 22.90 10.94 -26.49
CA ILE A 204 23.09 10.79 -25.03
C ILE A 204 24.56 10.62 -24.66
N MET A 205 25.32 9.82 -25.42
CA MET A 205 26.77 9.65 -25.23
C MET A 205 27.60 10.90 -25.60
N SER A 206 27.01 11.90 -26.27
CA SER A 206 27.65 13.21 -26.48
C SER A 206 27.47 14.21 -25.32
N VAL A 207 26.72 13.84 -24.28
CA VAL A 207 26.75 14.57 -23.00
C VAL A 207 28.12 14.35 -22.37
N PRO A 208 28.87 15.41 -21.97
CA PRO A 208 30.23 15.25 -21.46
C PRO A 208 30.29 14.38 -20.19
N ALA A 209 30.80 13.16 -20.34
CA ALA A 209 31.22 12.31 -19.22
C ALA A 209 32.70 12.57 -18.92
N GLU A 210 33.03 12.87 -17.67
CA GLU A 210 34.43 12.92 -17.25
C GLU A 210 34.99 11.49 -17.11
N ILE A 211 35.91 11.14 -18.00
CA ILE A 211 36.81 9.96 -17.98
C ILE A 211 36.21 8.65 -18.52
N ALA A 212 37.09 7.84 -19.13
CA ALA A 212 36.94 6.44 -19.58
C ALA A 212 36.45 6.18 -21.02
N ALA A 213 36.64 4.93 -21.45
CA ALA A 213 36.73 4.51 -22.85
C ALA A 213 35.37 4.12 -23.49
N PRO A 214 35.22 4.22 -24.82
CA PRO A 214 33.98 3.90 -25.50
C PRO A 214 33.59 2.42 -25.39
N SER A 215 32.38 2.17 -24.87
CA SER A 215 31.68 0.89 -25.05
C SER A 215 31.28 0.73 -26.53
N PRO A 216 31.40 -0.47 -27.13
CA PRO A 216 30.92 -0.73 -28.49
C PRO A 216 29.39 -0.76 -28.60
N GLN A 217 28.67 -0.68 -27.49
CA GLN A 217 27.20 -0.63 -27.42
C GLN A 217 26.79 0.53 -26.49
N GLY A 218 25.86 1.37 -26.96
CA GLY A 218 25.29 2.46 -26.15
C GLY A 218 24.37 1.93 -25.04
N PRO A 219 24.04 2.76 -24.03
CA PRO A 219 23.22 2.33 -22.90
C PRO A 219 21.79 1.96 -23.35
N PRO A 220 21.11 1.01 -22.68
CA PRO A 220 19.74 0.65 -23.00
C PRO A 220 18.79 1.82 -22.73
N LEU A 221 17.98 2.18 -23.72
CA LEU A 221 17.00 3.26 -23.60
C LEU A 221 15.70 2.69 -23.02
N THR A 222 15.59 2.64 -21.70
CA THR A 222 14.44 2.06 -20.97
C THR A 222 13.63 3.06 -20.16
N ASP A 223 14.24 4.18 -19.77
CA ASP A 223 13.63 5.27 -18.97
C ASP A 223 13.25 6.45 -19.89
N LEU A 224 12.01 6.44 -20.37
CA LEU A 224 11.48 7.37 -21.37
C LEU A 224 10.14 7.95 -20.90
N VAL A 225 10.09 9.26 -20.67
CA VAL A 225 8.87 10.00 -20.29
C VAL A 225 8.44 10.88 -21.47
N LEU A 226 7.34 10.49 -22.12
CA LEU A 226 6.68 11.21 -23.20
C LEU A 226 5.61 12.12 -22.60
N ASP A 227 5.78 13.44 -22.69
CA ASP A 227 4.81 14.41 -22.20
C ASP A 227 3.62 14.58 -23.18
N PRO A 228 2.46 15.12 -22.74
CA PRO A 228 1.31 15.31 -23.62
C PRO A 228 1.57 16.29 -24.78
N ALA A 229 2.50 17.23 -24.64
CA ALA A 229 2.87 18.12 -25.75
C ALA A 229 3.74 17.42 -26.81
N GLY A 230 4.07 16.13 -26.62
CA GLY A 230 4.89 15.33 -27.52
C GLY A 230 6.39 15.41 -27.23
N GLY A 231 6.81 16.16 -26.20
CA GLY A 231 8.21 16.20 -25.78
C GLY A 231 8.62 14.85 -25.17
N LEU A 232 9.83 14.39 -25.49
CA LEU A 232 10.34 13.11 -25.00
C LEU A 232 11.58 13.33 -24.14
N THR A 233 11.47 13.02 -22.85
CA THR A 233 12.60 12.97 -21.92
C THR A 233 13.15 11.55 -21.88
N VAL A 234 14.44 11.36 -22.16
CA VAL A 234 15.13 10.06 -22.13
C VAL A 234 16.24 10.12 -21.09
N SER A 235 16.27 9.18 -20.15
CA SER A 235 17.36 9.05 -19.18
C SER A 235 18.11 7.73 -19.36
N ALA A 236 19.41 7.72 -19.12
CA ALA A 236 20.24 6.52 -19.18
C ALA A 236 21.46 6.64 -18.26
N GLU A 237 21.93 5.51 -17.73
CA GLU A 237 23.22 5.44 -17.03
C GLU A 237 24.37 5.67 -18.02
N LEU A 238 25.36 6.49 -17.64
CA LEU A 238 26.48 6.86 -18.49
C LEU A 238 27.53 5.72 -18.54
N PRO A 239 27.90 5.22 -19.73
CA PRO A 239 29.02 4.30 -19.87
C PRO A 239 30.30 4.90 -19.27
N GLY A 240 30.98 4.16 -18.40
CA GLY A 240 32.21 4.61 -17.75
C GLY A 240 32.02 5.45 -16.47
N ALA A 241 30.81 5.95 -16.18
CA ALA A 241 30.49 6.72 -14.97
C ALA A 241 29.37 6.05 -14.13
N PRO A 242 29.64 4.92 -13.46
CA PRO A 242 28.62 4.16 -12.74
C PRO A 242 27.85 5.00 -11.72
N GLY A 243 26.53 4.85 -11.70
CA GLY A 243 25.63 5.62 -10.84
C GLY A 243 25.33 7.04 -11.31
N SER A 244 25.98 7.53 -12.37
CA SER A 244 25.66 8.79 -13.02
C SER A 244 24.68 8.56 -14.17
N GLN A 245 23.58 9.33 -14.20
CA GLN A 245 22.65 9.32 -15.34
C GLN A 245 22.75 10.61 -16.13
N ALA A 246 22.72 10.48 -17.47
CA ALA A 246 22.44 11.59 -18.36
C ALA A 246 20.95 11.62 -18.70
N THR A 247 20.37 12.83 -18.78
CA THR A 247 18.99 13.04 -19.20
C THR A 247 18.96 13.96 -20.42
N MET A 248 18.42 13.47 -21.52
CA MET A 248 18.16 14.22 -22.75
C MET A 248 16.68 14.61 -22.82
N ARG A 249 16.39 15.74 -23.46
CA ARG A 249 15.03 16.11 -23.88
C ARG A 249 14.99 16.37 -25.38
N MET A 250 13.98 15.82 -26.04
CA MET A 250 13.64 16.05 -27.45
C MET A 250 12.34 16.86 -27.50
N ASN A 251 12.26 17.84 -28.39
CA ASN A 251 11.00 18.54 -28.67
C ASN A 251 10.04 17.64 -29.46
N ALA A 252 8.77 18.04 -29.57
CA ALA A 252 7.72 17.26 -30.23
C ALA A 252 8.01 16.90 -31.70
N GLY A 253 8.75 17.74 -32.44
CA GLY A 253 9.14 17.46 -33.82
C GLY A 253 10.21 16.37 -33.92
N ASP A 254 11.30 16.52 -33.16
CA ASP A 254 12.36 15.50 -33.05
C ASP A 254 11.78 14.18 -32.51
N ALA A 255 11.00 14.23 -31.42
CA ALA A 255 10.39 13.09 -30.77
C ALA A 255 9.39 12.37 -31.68
N GLY A 256 8.47 13.11 -32.31
CA GLY A 256 7.49 12.53 -33.25
C GLY A 256 8.13 11.78 -34.43
N SER A 257 9.33 12.19 -34.85
CA SER A 257 10.11 11.45 -35.85
C SER A 257 10.70 10.13 -35.34
N ALA A 258 10.88 9.98 -34.03
CA ALA A 258 11.42 8.79 -33.38
C ALA A 258 10.35 7.81 -32.88
N LEU A 259 9.09 8.24 -32.71
CA LEU A 259 8.03 7.42 -32.14
C LEU A 259 7.57 6.26 -33.05
N SER A 260 7.40 5.09 -32.44
CA SER A 260 6.75 3.91 -33.02
C SER A 260 5.24 4.13 -33.20
N ASP A 261 4.53 3.16 -33.80
CA ASP A 261 3.06 3.19 -33.83
C ASP A 261 2.48 3.18 -32.41
N TYR A 262 3.06 2.39 -31.51
CA TYR A 262 2.72 2.40 -30.08
C TYR A 262 3.03 3.76 -29.43
N GLY A 263 4.21 4.34 -29.68
CA GLY A 263 4.57 5.66 -29.16
C GLY A 263 3.63 6.77 -29.61
N ARG A 264 3.13 6.70 -30.86
CA ARG A 264 2.10 7.61 -31.38
C ARG A 264 0.72 7.36 -30.75
N GLN A 265 0.33 6.11 -30.54
CA GLN A 265 -0.90 5.75 -29.81
C GLN A 265 -0.87 6.26 -28.36
N VAL A 266 0.27 6.11 -27.67
CA VAL A 266 0.47 6.67 -26.31
C VAL A 266 0.33 8.19 -26.33
N LEU A 267 0.94 8.90 -27.30
CA LEU A 267 0.80 10.35 -27.41
C LEU A 267 -0.66 10.79 -27.63
N GLU A 268 -1.43 10.05 -28.42
CA GLU A 268 -2.87 10.29 -28.59
C GLU A 268 -3.62 10.13 -27.26
N GLN A 269 -3.41 9.03 -26.54
CA GLN A 269 -4.08 8.80 -25.25
C GLN A 269 -3.63 9.79 -24.16
N LEU A 270 -2.38 10.25 -24.15
CA LEU A 270 -1.90 11.29 -23.23
C LEU A 270 -2.56 12.66 -23.47
N ASN A 271 -3.05 12.92 -24.69
CA ASN A 271 -3.81 14.11 -25.06
C ASN A 271 -5.33 13.94 -24.93
N ALA A 272 -5.82 12.71 -24.78
CA ALA A 272 -7.24 12.44 -24.62
C ALA A 272 -7.78 13.06 -23.31
N ALA A 273 -9.07 13.43 -23.33
CA ALA A 273 -9.77 13.79 -22.10
C ALA A 273 -9.71 12.62 -21.09
N PRO A 274 -9.53 12.87 -19.78
CA PRO A 274 -9.46 11.81 -18.78
C PRO A 274 -10.66 10.87 -18.87
N ALA A 275 -10.41 9.58 -19.11
CA ALA A 275 -11.49 8.61 -19.21
C ALA A 275 -12.20 8.49 -17.84
N PRO A 276 -13.54 8.53 -17.78
CA PRO A 276 -14.26 8.27 -16.55
C PRO A 276 -14.02 6.80 -16.16
N ARG A 277 -13.15 6.58 -15.17
CA ARG A 277 -12.84 5.23 -14.69
C ARG A 277 -14.13 4.54 -14.23
N PRO A 278 -14.30 3.24 -14.50
CA PRO A 278 -15.34 2.46 -13.86
C PRO A 278 -15.25 2.65 -12.34
N ALA A 279 -16.36 3.04 -11.72
CA ALA A 279 -16.47 3.08 -10.27
C ALA A 279 -16.62 1.64 -9.75
N THR A 280 -15.53 0.89 -9.78
CA THR A 280 -15.45 -0.42 -9.12
C THR A 280 -15.76 -0.24 -7.63
N ALA A 281 -16.56 -1.15 -7.08
CA ALA A 281 -16.66 -1.29 -5.64
C ALA A 281 -15.24 -1.50 -5.06
N PRO A 282 -14.92 -0.98 -3.87
CA PRO A 282 -13.59 -1.11 -3.30
C PRO A 282 -13.25 -2.59 -3.13
N ALA A 283 -12.39 -3.09 -4.01
CA ALA A 283 -11.79 -4.41 -3.87
C ALA A 283 -10.98 -4.45 -2.56
N LEU A 284 -10.77 -5.65 -2.04
CA LEU A 284 -9.71 -5.83 -1.04
C LEU A 284 -8.39 -5.36 -1.67
N ARG A 285 -7.67 -4.48 -0.97
CA ARG A 285 -6.37 -4.02 -1.47
C ARG A 285 -5.45 -5.22 -1.65
N HIS A 286 -4.82 -5.25 -2.81
CA HIS A 286 -3.82 -6.24 -3.15
C HIS A 286 -2.58 -6.05 -2.26
N VAL A 287 -2.05 -7.15 -1.74
CA VAL A 287 -0.86 -7.20 -0.88
C VAL A 287 -0.10 -8.47 -1.19
N ASN A 288 1.00 -8.37 -1.94
CA ASN A 288 1.82 -9.55 -2.22
C ASN A 288 2.52 -10.08 -0.96
N CYS A 289 2.02 -11.19 -0.45
CA CYS A 289 2.51 -11.81 0.78
C CYS A 289 3.82 -12.62 0.64
N ASP A 290 4.43 -12.64 -0.55
CA ASP A 290 5.82 -13.10 -0.75
C ASP A 290 6.82 -11.93 -0.81
N LEU A 291 6.35 -10.67 -0.97
CA LEU A 291 7.13 -9.45 -0.79
C LEU A 291 7.16 -9.00 0.68
N VAL A 292 5.99 -8.79 1.28
CA VAL A 292 5.85 -8.22 2.64
C VAL A 292 5.46 -9.29 3.68
N PRO A 293 5.85 -9.13 4.97
CA PRO A 293 5.48 -10.10 6.00
C PRO A 293 3.96 -10.06 6.24
N CYS A 294 3.21 -11.03 5.74
CA CYS A 294 1.77 -11.13 6.01
C CYS A 294 1.46 -12.05 7.19
N ALA A 295 0.41 -11.72 7.95
CA ALA A 295 -0.27 -12.62 8.87
C ALA A 295 -1.79 -12.42 8.78
N ALA A 296 -2.57 -13.48 8.96
CA ALA A 296 -4.03 -13.39 9.05
C ALA A 296 -4.51 -13.63 10.47
N LEU A 297 -5.17 -12.62 11.05
CA LEU A 297 -5.91 -12.78 12.30
C LEU A 297 -7.27 -13.39 11.98
N THR A 298 -7.57 -14.53 12.61
CA THR A 298 -8.78 -15.30 12.33
C THR A 298 -9.58 -15.57 13.59
N TYR A 299 -10.90 -15.38 13.51
CA TYR A 299 -11.81 -15.43 14.65
C TYR A 299 -12.92 -16.46 14.42
N ASP A 300 -13.06 -17.38 15.37
CA ASP A 300 -14.02 -18.49 15.33
C ASP A 300 -15.24 -18.23 16.25
N ASP A 301 -16.22 -19.14 16.19
CA ASP A 301 -17.52 -19.16 16.90
C ASP A 301 -18.56 -18.07 16.54
N GLY A 302 -18.13 -16.84 16.23
CA GLY A 302 -19.01 -15.66 16.08
C GLY A 302 -20.08 -15.71 14.97
N PRO A 303 -20.85 -14.62 14.79
CA PRO A 303 -20.76 -13.34 15.50
C PRO A 303 -21.59 -13.26 16.80
N ASP A 304 -21.05 -12.63 17.85
CA ASP A 304 -21.74 -12.29 19.11
C ASP A 304 -22.14 -10.81 19.14
N ALA A 305 -23.34 -10.53 19.66
CA ALA A 305 -23.93 -9.19 19.65
C ALA A 305 -23.21 -8.13 20.52
N ARG A 306 -22.32 -8.56 21.42
CA ARG A 306 -21.62 -7.70 22.38
C ARG A 306 -20.18 -7.47 21.97
N THR A 307 -19.49 -8.52 21.49
CA THR A 307 -18.02 -8.51 21.28
C THR A 307 -17.62 -8.28 19.82
N THR A 308 -18.29 -8.89 18.84
CA THR A 308 -17.95 -8.71 17.41
C THR A 308 -17.96 -7.22 16.98
N PRO A 309 -18.95 -6.38 17.37
CA PRO A 309 -18.93 -4.95 17.02
C PRO A 309 -17.75 -4.17 17.64
N GLN A 310 -17.28 -4.56 18.82
CA GLN A 310 -16.10 -3.96 19.46
C GLN A 310 -14.82 -4.31 18.69
N LEU A 311 -14.72 -5.57 18.23
CA LEU A 311 -13.61 -6.03 17.41
C LEU A 311 -13.53 -5.29 16.08
N LEU A 312 -14.67 -5.05 15.41
CA LEU A 312 -14.74 -4.25 14.18
C LEU A 312 -14.20 -2.83 14.39
N ALA A 313 -14.49 -2.19 15.52
CA ALA A 313 -13.97 -0.87 15.84
C ALA A 313 -12.43 -0.85 15.99
N ILE A 314 -11.86 -1.86 16.66
CA ILE A 314 -10.41 -2.02 16.83
C ILE A 314 -9.73 -2.28 15.46
N LEU A 315 -10.28 -3.19 14.66
CA LEU A 315 -9.76 -3.51 13.32
C LEU A 315 -9.78 -2.28 12.40
N ALA A 316 -10.84 -1.46 12.46
CA ALA A 316 -10.96 -0.21 11.73
C ALA A 316 -9.96 0.86 12.20
N GLU A 317 -9.77 1.05 13.52
CA GLU A 317 -8.74 1.96 14.08
C GLU A 317 -7.34 1.59 13.55
N LYS A 318 -7.02 0.30 13.57
CA LYS A 318 -5.73 -0.24 13.15
C LYS A 318 -5.57 -0.43 11.64
N LYS A 319 -6.62 -0.21 10.85
CA LYS A 319 -6.65 -0.44 9.39
C LYS A 319 -6.23 -1.88 9.03
N ALA A 320 -6.65 -2.84 9.86
CA ALA A 320 -6.30 -4.25 9.74
C ALA A 320 -7.47 -5.04 9.16
N HIS A 321 -7.19 -5.98 8.25
CA HIS A 321 -8.18 -6.92 7.74
C HIS A 321 -8.06 -8.27 8.48
N ALA A 322 -9.20 -8.94 8.66
CA ALA A 322 -9.30 -10.18 9.41
C ALA A 322 -10.16 -11.21 8.67
N THR A 323 -10.35 -12.38 9.26
CA THR A 323 -11.28 -13.40 8.77
C THR A 323 -12.12 -13.99 9.90
N PHE A 324 -13.43 -14.06 9.69
CA PHE A 324 -14.39 -14.54 10.68
C PHE A 324 -14.96 -15.88 10.21
N PHE A 325 -14.62 -16.98 10.88
CA PHE A 325 -15.20 -18.29 10.66
C PHE A 325 -16.49 -18.37 11.48
N MET A 326 -17.61 -18.00 10.86
CA MET A 326 -18.89 -17.85 11.55
C MET A 326 -19.64 -19.17 11.67
N THR A 327 -20.26 -19.39 12.82
CA THR A 327 -21.22 -20.49 12.99
C THR A 327 -22.57 -20.10 12.39
N GLY A 328 -23.20 -21.01 11.64
CA GLY A 328 -24.44 -20.73 10.91
C GLY A 328 -25.62 -20.33 11.82
N SER A 329 -25.67 -20.86 13.04
CA SER A 329 -26.65 -20.47 14.06
C SER A 329 -26.44 -19.03 14.56
N ASN A 330 -25.21 -18.61 14.87
CA ASN A 330 -24.94 -17.23 15.28
C ASN A 330 -25.10 -16.25 14.11
N ALA A 331 -24.74 -16.63 12.88
CA ALA A 331 -24.99 -15.82 11.69
C ALA A 331 -26.49 -15.61 11.42
N ALA A 332 -27.32 -16.63 11.66
CA ALA A 332 -28.78 -16.53 11.55
C ALA A 332 -29.43 -15.72 12.71
N ALA A 333 -28.83 -15.74 13.91
CA ALA A 333 -29.29 -14.94 15.05
C ALA A 333 -28.89 -13.46 14.96
N ASN A 334 -27.69 -13.16 14.44
CA ASN A 334 -27.10 -11.82 14.37
C ASN A 334 -26.79 -11.37 12.91
N PRO A 335 -27.74 -11.46 11.96
CA PRO A 335 -27.46 -11.23 10.53
C PRO A 335 -27.03 -9.78 10.22
N SER A 336 -27.49 -8.81 11.03
CA SER A 336 -27.04 -7.41 10.93
C SER A 336 -25.56 -7.23 11.25
N ILE A 337 -24.97 -8.11 12.06
CA ILE A 337 -23.55 -8.06 12.45
C ILE A 337 -22.69 -8.84 11.45
N ALA A 338 -23.16 -9.99 10.97
CA ALA A 338 -22.53 -10.67 9.84
C ALA A 338 -22.43 -9.74 8.61
N LYS A 339 -23.48 -8.95 8.36
CA LYS A 339 -23.48 -7.89 7.34
C LYS A 339 -22.46 -6.78 7.61
N GLN A 340 -22.31 -6.31 8.86
CA GLN A 340 -21.30 -5.32 9.23
C GLN A 340 -19.87 -5.83 8.99
N VAL A 341 -19.59 -7.09 9.34
CA VAL A 341 -18.28 -7.73 9.08
C VAL A 341 -17.94 -7.73 7.58
N ALA A 342 -18.91 -8.08 6.73
CA ALA A 342 -18.73 -8.03 5.27
C ALA A 342 -18.56 -6.59 4.76
N GLN A 343 -19.37 -5.64 5.24
CA GLN A 343 -19.30 -4.22 4.84
C GLN A 343 -18.04 -3.51 5.33
N ALA A 344 -17.39 -4.00 6.39
CA ALA A 344 -16.07 -3.55 6.85
C ALA A 344 -14.90 -4.08 6.00
N GLY A 345 -15.18 -4.91 4.98
CA GLY A 345 -14.14 -5.51 4.14
C GLY A 345 -13.34 -6.61 4.85
N HIS A 346 -13.98 -7.39 5.71
CA HIS A 346 -13.37 -8.61 6.27
C HIS A 346 -13.91 -9.86 5.57
N ALA A 347 -13.08 -10.89 5.46
CA ALA A 347 -13.53 -12.14 4.87
C ALA A 347 -14.36 -12.96 5.87
N ILE A 348 -15.35 -13.70 5.37
CA ILE A 348 -16.19 -14.59 6.18
C ILE A 348 -16.02 -16.02 5.66
N GLY A 349 -15.66 -16.92 6.58
CA GLY A 349 -15.58 -18.36 6.37
C GLY A 349 -16.73 -19.08 7.06
N ASN A 350 -16.98 -20.32 6.63
CA ASN A 350 -17.97 -21.20 7.23
C ASN A 350 -17.36 -21.98 8.42
N HIS A 351 -18.05 -22.06 9.56
CA HIS A 351 -17.61 -22.79 10.75
C HIS A 351 -18.64 -23.82 11.23
N THR A 352 -19.38 -24.45 10.30
CA THR A 352 -20.54 -25.33 10.56
C THR A 352 -21.73 -24.61 11.20
N PHE A 353 -22.90 -25.26 11.29
CA PHE A 353 -24.10 -24.58 11.77
C PHE A 353 -24.17 -24.58 13.29
N SER A 354 -23.77 -25.68 13.91
CA SER A 354 -23.95 -25.97 15.35
C SER A 354 -22.66 -26.36 16.09
N HIS A 355 -21.48 -26.13 15.48
CA HIS A 355 -20.16 -26.48 16.01
C HIS A 355 -19.95 -27.97 16.42
N PRO A 356 -20.47 -28.98 15.68
CA PRO A 356 -20.21 -30.39 15.96
C PRO A 356 -18.83 -30.82 15.45
N ASN A 357 -18.23 -31.81 16.12
CA ASN A 357 -17.02 -32.46 15.59
C ASN A 357 -17.38 -33.28 14.34
N LEU A 358 -16.94 -32.83 13.17
CA LEU A 358 -17.31 -33.42 11.87
C LEU A 358 -16.90 -34.90 11.73
N THR A 359 -15.82 -35.34 12.40
CA THR A 359 -15.39 -36.76 12.43
C THR A 359 -16.32 -37.70 13.21
N LYS A 360 -17.44 -37.16 13.74
CA LYS A 360 -18.51 -37.92 14.42
C LYS A 360 -19.83 -37.89 13.64
N LEU A 361 -19.84 -37.28 12.45
CA LEU A 361 -21.01 -37.18 11.58
C LEU A 361 -20.87 -38.11 10.36
N SER A 362 -22.00 -38.47 9.75
CA SER A 362 -22.01 -39.08 8.43
C SER A 362 -21.78 -38.01 7.35
N PRO A 363 -21.26 -38.34 6.15
CA PRO A 363 -21.02 -37.37 5.08
C PRO A 363 -22.25 -36.50 4.70
N PRO A 364 -23.50 -37.02 4.66
CA PRO A 364 -24.69 -36.18 4.47
C PRO A 364 -24.94 -35.18 5.61
N ALA A 365 -24.61 -35.53 6.85
CA ALA A 365 -24.74 -34.63 8.00
C ALA A 365 -23.62 -33.58 8.02
N VAL A 366 -22.38 -33.93 7.64
CA VAL A 366 -21.30 -32.96 7.37
C VAL A 366 -21.77 -31.94 6.32
N LYS A 367 -22.25 -32.43 5.17
CA LYS A 367 -22.77 -31.58 4.09
C LYS A 367 -23.90 -30.65 4.56
N THR A 368 -24.84 -31.18 5.36
CA THR A 368 -25.95 -30.40 5.94
C THR A 368 -25.47 -29.23 6.81
N GLU A 369 -24.44 -29.44 7.63
CA GLU A 369 -23.86 -28.39 8.46
C GLU A 369 -23.13 -27.30 7.64
N ILE A 370 -22.53 -27.67 6.50
CA ILE A 370 -21.96 -26.70 5.55
C ILE A 370 -23.07 -25.89 4.86
N GLU A 371 -24.03 -26.55 4.20
CA GLU A 371 -25.05 -25.90 3.37
C GLU A 371 -25.97 -24.97 4.17
N ARG A 372 -26.36 -25.35 5.40
CA ARG A 372 -27.17 -24.48 6.27
C ARG A 372 -26.42 -23.21 6.70
N THR A 373 -25.11 -23.30 6.85
CA THR A 373 -24.24 -22.18 7.25
C THR A 373 -23.96 -21.25 6.10
N ASP A 374 -23.70 -21.80 4.90
CA ASP A 374 -23.63 -21.05 3.66
C ASP A 374 -24.93 -20.27 3.41
N ALA A 375 -26.09 -20.90 3.59
CA ALA A 375 -27.39 -20.24 3.43
C ALA A 375 -27.62 -19.11 4.46
N ALA A 376 -27.26 -19.31 5.72
CA ALA A 376 -27.38 -18.29 6.76
C ALA A 376 -26.48 -17.07 6.48
N ILE A 377 -25.21 -17.30 6.14
CA ILE A 377 -24.24 -16.23 5.84
C ILE A 377 -24.62 -15.52 4.53
N ALA A 378 -25.03 -16.24 3.49
CA ALA A 378 -25.45 -15.64 2.23
C ALA A 378 -26.73 -14.80 2.38
N SER A 379 -27.68 -15.21 3.22
CA SER A 379 -28.88 -14.43 3.55
C SER A 379 -28.54 -13.11 4.26
N ALA A 380 -27.53 -13.11 5.13
CA ALA A 380 -27.09 -11.91 5.85
C ALA A 380 -26.22 -10.96 5.01
N THR A 381 -25.34 -11.51 4.16
CA THR A 381 -24.23 -10.77 3.52
C THR A 381 -24.38 -10.60 2.00
N GLY A 382 -25.20 -11.42 1.35
CA GLY A 382 -25.25 -11.53 -0.12
C GLY A 382 -24.11 -12.36 -0.73
N SER A 383 -23.32 -13.10 0.06
CA SER A 383 -22.20 -13.93 -0.44
C SER A 383 -22.08 -15.27 0.28
N ILE A 384 -21.75 -16.32 -0.48
CA ILE A 384 -21.50 -17.67 0.04
C ILE A 384 -20.01 -17.78 0.45
N PRO A 385 -19.67 -18.29 1.65
CA PRO A 385 -18.28 -18.52 2.04
C PRO A 385 -17.55 -19.47 1.07
N THR A 386 -16.40 -19.05 0.56
CA THR A 386 -15.56 -19.85 -0.35
C THR A 386 -14.65 -20.85 0.37
N MET A 387 -14.54 -20.74 1.70
CA MET A 387 -13.64 -21.50 2.56
C MET A 387 -14.32 -21.88 3.89
N MET A 388 -13.84 -22.92 4.57
CA MET A 388 -14.37 -23.30 5.89
C MET A 388 -13.27 -23.73 6.86
N ARG A 389 -13.55 -23.61 8.15
CA ARG A 389 -12.70 -24.14 9.24
C ARG A 389 -13.49 -25.21 10.02
N PRO A 390 -12.99 -26.45 10.13
CA PRO A 390 -13.69 -27.49 10.86
C PRO A 390 -13.57 -27.25 12.38
N PRO A 391 -14.68 -27.34 13.14
CA PRO A 391 -14.67 -27.33 14.60
C PRO A 391 -13.59 -28.21 15.21
N TYR A 392 -12.91 -27.71 16.25
CA TYR A 392 -11.81 -28.39 16.94
C TYR A 392 -10.62 -28.78 16.03
N GLY A 393 -10.55 -28.24 14.79
CA GLY A 393 -9.59 -28.64 13.76
C GLY A 393 -9.81 -30.05 13.19
N ALA A 394 -10.97 -30.67 13.45
CA ALA A 394 -11.19 -32.09 13.25
C ALA A 394 -11.67 -32.43 11.83
N ALA A 395 -10.73 -32.80 10.94
CA ALA A 395 -11.02 -33.24 9.57
C ALA A 395 -10.18 -34.45 9.13
N ASP A 396 -10.82 -35.61 9.08
CA ASP A 396 -10.31 -36.85 8.48
C ASP A 396 -10.64 -36.95 6.98
N ALA A 397 -10.22 -38.03 6.30
CA ALA A 397 -10.47 -38.19 4.86
C ALA A 397 -11.98 -38.21 4.48
N PRO A 398 -12.88 -38.87 5.23
CA PRO A 398 -14.33 -38.71 5.05
C PRO A 398 -14.83 -37.26 5.13
N VAL A 399 -14.37 -36.47 6.10
CA VAL A 399 -14.72 -35.04 6.20
C VAL A 399 -14.14 -34.26 5.01
N GLN A 400 -12.87 -34.47 4.68
CA GLN A 400 -12.19 -33.79 3.55
C GLN A 400 -12.92 -34.03 2.21
N ALA A 401 -13.42 -35.23 1.97
CA ALA A 401 -14.21 -35.56 0.79
C ALA A 401 -15.64 -34.95 0.81
N ALA A 402 -16.20 -34.66 1.98
CA ALA A 402 -17.59 -34.23 2.15
C ALA A 402 -17.80 -32.70 2.21
N VAL A 403 -16.79 -31.92 2.62
CA VAL A 403 -16.95 -30.48 2.89
C VAL A 403 -17.11 -29.59 1.65
N GLY A 404 -16.62 -30.00 0.48
CA GLY A 404 -16.70 -29.22 -0.77
C GLY A 404 -15.97 -27.87 -0.77
N LYS A 405 -15.16 -27.55 0.25
CA LYS A 405 -14.44 -26.27 0.45
C LYS A 405 -13.01 -26.53 0.95
N PRO A 406 -12.05 -25.62 0.70
CA PRO A 406 -10.73 -25.70 1.34
C PRO A 406 -10.85 -25.56 2.86
N LEU A 407 -10.03 -26.31 3.59
CA LEU A 407 -10.05 -26.43 5.05
C LEU A 407 -8.96 -25.53 5.66
N MET A 408 -9.36 -24.37 6.16
CA MET A 408 -8.44 -23.36 6.70
C MET A 408 -8.31 -23.55 8.21
N LEU A 409 -7.23 -24.21 8.63
CA LEU A 409 -6.82 -24.31 10.03
C LEU A 409 -5.96 -23.10 10.42
N TRP A 410 -4.99 -23.29 11.30
CA TRP A 410 -4.10 -22.26 11.84
C TRP A 410 -2.68 -22.81 11.99
N ALA A 411 -1.70 -21.91 12.01
CA ALA A 411 -0.32 -22.20 12.36
C ALA A 411 -0.03 -21.83 13.83
N VAL A 412 -0.75 -20.85 14.37
CA VAL A 412 -0.65 -20.39 15.76
C VAL A 412 -2.03 -20.51 16.41
N ASP A 413 -2.14 -21.34 17.45
CA ASP A 413 -3.28 -21.31 18.38
C ASP A 413 -2.94 -20.28 19.46
N SER A 414 -3.78 -19.27 19.67
CA SER A 414 -3.54 -18.29 20.74
C SER A 414 -3.74 -18.88 22.14
N LEU A 415 -4.54 -19.95 22.28
CA LEU A 415 -5.09 -20.45 23.54
C LEU A 415 -5.88 -19.37 24.33
N ASP A 416 -6.50 -18.42 23.63
CA ASP A 416 -7.37 -17.39 24.21
C ASP A 416 -8.61 -18.00 24.91
N TRP A 417 -9.22 -19.00 24.28
CA TRP A 417 -10.33 -19.81 24.78
C TRP A 417 -10.02 -20.51 26.11
N GLN A 418 -8.77 -20.91 26.32
CA GLN A 418 -8.31 -21.60 27.52
C GLN A 418 -7.81 -20.62 28.60
N SER A 419 -6.96 -19.67 28.21
CA SER A 419 -6.26 -18.75 29.12
C SER A 419 -7.13 -17.59 29.59
N LYS A 420 -8.04 -17.11 28.73
CA LYS A 420 -8.95 -15.96 28.96
C LYS A 420 -8.23 -14.73 29.53
N ASN A 421 -7.00 -14.49 29.09
CA ASN A 421 -6.14 -13.43 29.59
C ASN A 421 -5.19 -12.90 28.50
N PRO A 422 -5.31 -11.62 28.07
CA PRO A 422 -4.39 -10.98 27.13
C PRO A 422 -2.91 -11.16 27.46
N ALA A 423 -2.54 -11.02 28.74
CA ALA A 423 -1.16 -11.13 29.20
C ALA A 423 -0.57 -12.55 29.08
N VAL A 424 -1.39 -13.55 28.69
CA VAL A 424 -0.95 -14.91 28.36
C VAL A 424 -0.97 -15.15 26.86
N PHE A 425 -2.08 -14.86 26.17
CA PHE A 425 -2.20 -15.19 24.74
C PHE A 425 -1.44 -14.23 23.82
N VAL A 426 -1.36 -12.93 24.14
CA VAL A 426 -0.68 -11.94 23.26
C VAL A 426 0.83 -12.23 23.17
N PRO A 427 1.58 -12.41 24.28
CA PRO A 427 3.00 -12.79 24.20
C PRO A 427 3.23 -14.15 23.54
N LYS A 428 2.28 -15.09 23.67
CA LYS A 428 2.36 -16.39 23.01
C LYS A 428 2.23 -16.27 21.49
N VAL A 429 1.24 -15.53 20.98
CA VAL A 429 1.09 -15.29 19.54
C VAL A 429 2.32 -14.58 18.99
N LEU A 430 2.80 -13.51 19.66
CA LEU A 430 3.99 -12.76 19.23
C LEU A 430 5.29 -13.58 19.24
N LYS A 431 5.34 -14.69 19.97
CA LYS A 431 6.48 -15.62 20.01
C LYS A 431 6.41 -16.71 18.91
N GLU A 432 5.21 -17.11 18.51
CA GLU A 432 4.97 -18.24 17.60
C GLU A 432 4.62 -17.80 16.16
N ILE A 433 4.35 -16.51 15.95
CA ILE A 433 4.03 -15.95 14.64
C ILE A 433 5.22 -16.00 13.64
N ALA A 434 4.92 -16.38 12.41
CA ALA A 434 5.81 -16.30 11.26
C ALA A 434 5.06 -15.76 10.03
N PRO A 435 5.74 -15.21 9.01
CA PRO A 435 5.09 -14.79 7.78
C PRO A 435 4.34 -15.94 7.11
N GLY A 436 3.12 -15.67 6.65
CA GLY A 436 2.20 -16.68 6.13
C GLY A 436 1.28 -17.31 7.18
N ALA A 437 1.46 -17.06 8.48
CA ALA A 437 0.65 -17.70 9.51
C ALA A 437 -0.81 -17.21 9.55
N MET A 438 -1.73 -18.17 9.79
CA MET A 438 -3.08 -17.90 10.28
C MET A 438 -3.11 -18.11 11.80
N VAL A 439 -3.66 -17.15 12.54
CA VAL A 439 -3.76 -17.16 14.01
C VAL A 439 -5.20 -17.46 14.44
N LEU A 440 -5.43 -18.53 15.21
CA LEU A 440 -6.72 -18.85 15.80
C LEU A 440 -6.98 -18.02 17.07
N MET A 441 -8.11 -17.34 17.09
CA MET A 441 -8.72 -16.63 18.22
C MET A 441 -10.25 -16.77 18.14
N HIS A 442 -10.99 -16.32 19.15
CA HIS A 442 -12.45 -16.46 19.23
C HIS A 442 -13.10 -15.11 19.56
N ASP A 443 -13.87 -14.51 18.65
CA ASP A 443 -14.44 -13.18 18.87
C ASP A 443 -15.61 -13.17 19.86
N VAL A 444 -16.13 -14.33 20.24
CA VAL A 444 -17.14 -14.51 21.30
C VAL A 444 -16.59 -14.30 22.73
N GLN A 445 -15.26 -14.18 22.91
CA GLN A 445 -14.62 -14.01 24.22
C GLN A 445 -14.26 -12.51 24.48
N PRO A 446 -14.85 -11.84 25.49
CA PRO A 446 -14.51 -10.43 25.79
C PRO A 446 -13.02 -10.21 26.12
N THR A 447 -12.37 -11.21 26.70
CA THR A 447 -10.93 -11.21 27.00
C THR A 447 -10.07 -11.26 25.75
N THR A 448 -10.55 -11.88 24.67
CA THR A 448 -9.86 -11.88 23.37
C THR A 448 -9.90 -10.49 22.75
N ILE A 449 -11.05 -9.81 22.81
CA ILE A 449 -11.21 -8.43 22.31
C ILE A 449 -10.26 -7.47 23.05
N ALA A 450 -10.19 -7.58 24.38
CA ALA A 450 -9.33 -6.75 25.22
C ALA A 450 -7.83 -6.81 24.85
N GLY A 451 -7.35 -7.92 24.27
CA GLY A 451 -5.96 -8.07 23.84
C GLY A 451 -5.64 -7.58 22.42
N GLN A 452 -6.64 -7.32 21.57
CA GLN A 452 -6.39 -7.04 20.15
C GLN A 452 -5.67 -5.71 19.92
N GLN A 453 -5.94 -4.70 20.74
CA GLN A 453 -5.29 -3.39 20.65
C GLN A 453 -3.75 -3.50 20.83
N GLU A 454 -3.31 -4.39 21.72
CA GLU A 454 -1.89 -4.71 21.95
C GLU A 454 -1.33 -5.59 20.82
N LEU A 455 -1.99 -6.72 20.55
CA LEU A 455 -1.52 -7.71 19.56
C LEU A 455 -1.35 -7.11 18.16
N ILE A 456 -2.34 -6.36 17.68
CA ILE A 456 -2.29 -5.73 16.35
C ILE A 456 -1.17 -4.68 16.30
N THR A 457 -1.05 -3.83 17.31
CA THR A 457 0.00 -2.79 17.36
C THR A 457 1.38 -3.43 17.38
N ALA A 458 1.58 -4.50 18.16
CA ALA A 458 2.84 -5.23 18.24
C ALA A 458 3.20 -5.89 16.90
N LEU A 459 2.27 -6.61 16.25
CA LEU A 459 2.50 -7.22 14.94
C LEU A 459 2.84 -6.16 13.87
N GLN A 460 2.08 -5.07 13.80
CA GLN A 460 2.35 -3.97 12.87
C GLN A 460 3.73 -3.33 13.14
N SER A 461 4.14 -3.18 14.39
CA SER A 461 5.47 -2.64 14.75
C SER A 461 6.65 -3.55 14.35
N GLN A 462 6.43 -4.86 14.23
CA GLN A 462 7.44 -5.81 13.73
C GLN A 462 7.54 -5.84 12.19
N GLY A 463 6.63 -5.17 11.49
CA GLY A 463 6.55 -5.12 10.02
C GLY A 463 5.42 -5.95 9.39
N TYR A 464 4.53 -6.57 10.18
CA TYR A 464 3.46 -7.39 9.62
C TYR A 464 2.33 -6.57 8.97
N GLN A 465 1.96 -6.95 7.74
CA GLN A 465 0.68 -6.63 7.13
C GLN A 465 -0.38 -7.60 7.64
N LEU A 466 -1.49 -7.06 8.16
CA LEU A 466 -2.60 -7.84 8.70
C LEU A 466 -3.72 -7.94 7.66
N VAL A 467 -3.81 -9.13 7.07
CA VAL A 467 -4.59 -9.41 5.86
C VAL A 467 -5.69 -10.44 6.15
N SER A 468 -6.75 -10.44 5.34
CA SER A 468 -7.71 -11.53 5.34
C SER A 468 -7.11 -12.82 4.75
N VAL A 469 -7.67 -13.99 5.06
CA VAL A 469 -7.22 -15.27 4.51
C VAL A 469 -7.27 -15.31 2.98
N PRO A 470 -8.28 -14.75 2.27
CA PRO A 470 -8.23 -14.65 0.81
C PRO A 470 -7.05 -13.83 0.27
N GLN A 471 -6.69 -12.71 0.91
CA GLN A 471 -5.50 -11.93 0.53
C GLN A 471 -4.20 -12.70 0.82
N LEU A 472 -4.12 -13.42 1.95
CA LEU A 472 -2.97 -14.25 2.32
C LEU A 472 -2.66 -15.36 1.29
N PHE A 473 -3.66 -15.75 0.49
CA PHE A 473 -3.61 -16.79 -0.54
C PHE A 473 -4.05 -16.29 -1.94
N GLU A 474 -3.95 -14.98 -2.23
CA GLU A 474 -4.52 -14.35 -3.45
C GLU A 474 -4.07 -15.02 -4.77
N ASP A 475 -2.82 -15.48 -4.80
CA ASP A 475 -2.12 -16.15 -5.88
C ASP A 475 -1.95 -17.68 -5.68
N VAL A 476 -2.44 -18.23 -4.57
CA VAL A 476 -2.24 -19.63 -4.16
C VAL A 476 -3.54 -20.44 -4.36
N PRO A 477 -3.60 -21.39 -5.31
CA PRO A 477 -4.80 -22.19 -5.54
C PRO A 477 -5.27 -22.97 -4.30
N LEU A 478 -6.44 -22.60 -3.78
CA LEU A 478 -7.11 -23.28 -2.67
C LEU A 478 -7.97 -24.44 -3.21
N VAL A 479 -7.60 -25.67 -2.86
CA VAL A 479 -8.24 -26.90 -3.32
C VAL A 479 -9.30 -27.38 -2.32
N PRO A 480 -10.53 -27.70 -2.74
CA PRO A 480 -11.55 -28.29 -1.87
C PRO A 480 -11.08 -29.56 -1.14
N GLY A 481 -11.41 -29.68 0.15
CA GLY A 481 -11.00 -30.79 1.01
C GLY A 481 -9.53 -30.74 1.47
N HIS A 482 -8.68 -29.91 0.86
CA HIS A 482 -7.27 -29.79 1.23
C HIS A 482 -7.10 -28.92 2.48
N VAL A 483 -6.13 -29.27 3.34
CA VAL A 483 -5.91 -28.65 4.65
C VAL A 483 -4.76 -27.66 4.61
N TYR A 484 -5.04 -26.40 4.94
CA TYR A 484 -4.08 -25.29 4.99
C TYR A 484 -3.91 -24.79 6.43
N ARG A 485 -2.67 -24.53 6.87
CA ARG A 485 -2.33 -23.98 8.20
C ARG A 485 -1.65 -22.62 8.12
N SER A 486 -0.87 -22.40 7.07
CA SER A 486 -0.23 -21.15 6.69
C SER A 486 -0.29 -21.02 5.16
N ARG A 487 0.02 -19.83 4.64
CA ARG A 487 0.50 -19.66 3.25
C ARG A 487 1.66 -20.66 3.03
N PRO A 488 1.70 -21.40 1.92
CA PRO A 488 2.92 -22.12 1.53
C PRO A 488 4.01 -21.11 1.18
N ALA A 489 5.28 -21.48 1.29
CA ALA A 489 6.33 -20.65 0.69
C ALA A 489 6.17 -20.64 -0.84
N ARG A 490 6.40 -19.49 -1.49
CA ARG A 490 6.71 -19.37 -2.92
C ARG A 490 7.63 -20.51 -3.35
N GLN A 491 7.30 -21.23 -4.42
CA GLN A 491 8.05 -22.42 -4.89
C GLN A 491 9.34 -22.05 -5.63
#